data_AF-A0A2K3K8H8-F1
#
_entry.id   AF-A0A2K3K8H8-F1
#
_cell.length_a   1.000
_cell.length_b   1.000
_cell.length_c   1.000
_cell.angle_alpha   90.00
_cell.angle_beta   90.00
_cell.angle_gamma   90.00
#
_symmetry.space_group_name_H-M   'P 1'
#
loop_
_entity.id
_entity.type
_entity.pdbx_description
1 polymer ?
#
loop_
_entity_poly.entity_id
_entity_poly.type
_entity_poly.pdbx_seq_one_letter_code
_entity_poly.pdbx_strand_id
1 'polypeptide(L)'
;MGDSSSEKTKSEAVKIIESFQLLPKLVVFDLDYTLWPFYCECRSKRETPSLYPHAMGILLALKHKGIDIAIASRSPTSDIAKAFLNKLGITSFFVAQEIYSSWSHKTDHFQRIHSTTGIPFNSMLFFDDENRNIQAVLN
;
A
#
# COMPACT_ATOMS: atom_id res chain seq x y z
N MET A 1 -20.14 -11.02 -0.47
CA MET A 1 -20.17 -11.41 0.95
C MET A 1 -18.77 -11.18 1.49
N GLY A 2 -18.56 -10.14 2.29
CA GLY A 2 -17.26 -9.88 2.91
C GLY A 2 -16.90 -11.03 3.84
N ASP A 3 -15.67 -11.52 3.74
CA ASP A 3 -15.14 -12.53 4.63
C ASP A 3 -15.23 -12.02 6.09
N SER A 4 -15.90 -12.79 6.96
CA SER A 4 -16.09 -12.50 8.40
C SER A 4 -14.77 -12.12 9.10
N SER A 5 -13.66 -12.71 8.65
CA SER A 5 -12.32 -12.40 9.14
C SER A 5 -11.90 -10.95 8.85
N SER A 6 -12.11 -10.48 7.62
CA SER A 6 -11.72 -9.13 7.20
C SER A 6 -12.51 -8.05 7.93
N GLU A 7 -13.79 -8.27 8.22
CA GLU A 7 -14.63 -7.31 8.96
C GLU A 7 -14.21 -7.21 10.43
N LYS A 8 -13.79 -8.33 11.04
CA LYS A 8 -13.21 -8.32 12.38
C LYS A 8 -11.91 -7.52 12.41
N THR A 9 -10.96 -7.81 11.51
CA THR A 9 -9.70 -7.07 11.40
C THR A 9 -9.93 -5.58 11.15
N LYS A 10 -10.86 -5.23 10.26
CA LYS A 10 -11.23 -3.84 10.00
C LYS A 10 -11.74 -3.15 11.26
N SER A 11 -12.63 -3.80 12.02
CA SER A 11 -13.18 -3.25 13.27
C SER A 11 -12.10 -3.00 14.32
N GLU A 12 -11.14 -3.91 14.45
CA GLU A 12 -9.99 -3.76 15.33
C GLU A 12 -9.07 -2.62 14.87
N ALA A 13 -8.75 -2.56 13.59
CA ALA A 13 -7.93 -1.50 13.01
C ALA A 13 -8.57 -0.11 13.16
N VAL A 14 -9.89 0.02 12.99
CA VAL A 14 -10.62 1.28 13.22
C VAL A 14 -10.46 1.76 14.66
N LYS A 15 -10.60 0.87 15.66
CA LYS A 15 -10.42 1.21 17.08
C LYS A 15 -9.01 1.70 17.37
N ILE A 16 -8.01 1.06 16.75
CA ILE A 16 -6.61 1.48 16.88
C ILE A 16 -6.41 2.86 16.25
N ILE A 17 -6.90 3.09 15.03
CA ILE A 17 -6.79 4.41 14.38
C ILE A 17 -7.45 5.50 15.25
N GLU A 18 -8.61 5.22 15.84
CA GLU A 18 -9.34 6.17 16.69
C GLU A 18 -8.66 6.49 18.03
N SER A 19 -7.68 5.69 18.46
CA SER A 19 -6.95 5.96 19.70
C SER A 19 -5.85 7.01 19.53
N PHE A 20 -5.52 7.42 18.31
CA PHE A 20 -4.50 8.44 18.01
C PHE A 20 -5.13 9.79 17.72
N GLN A 21 -4.53 10.87 18.25
CA GLN A 21 -4.97 12.26 18.01
C GLN A 21 -4.50 12.81 16.66
N LEU A 22 -3.34 12.34 16.19
CA LEU A 22 -2.74 12.76 14.92
C LEU A 22 -2.71 11.56 13.99
N LEU A 23 -3.39 11.70 12.85
CA LEU A 23 -3.47 10.67 11.83
C LEU A 23 -2.77 11.13 10.55
N PRO A 24 -2.12 10.21 9.82
CA PRO A 24 -1.62 10.54 8.50
C PRO A 24 -2.78 10.87 7.57
N LYS A 25 -2.53 11.76 6.61
CA LYS A 25 -3.46 12.03 5.51
C LYS A 25 -3.35 10.97 4.41
N LEU A 26 -2.16 10.37 4.28
CA LEU A 26 -1.85 9.35 3.29
C LEU A 26 -1.05 8.21 3.92
N VAL A 27 -1.45 6.97 3.65
CA VAL A 27 -0.63 5.80 3.92
C VAL A 27 -0.10 5.24 2.61
N VAL A 28 1.22 5.15 2.50
CA VAL A 28 1.91 4.59 1.34
C VAL A 28 2.37 3.17 1.70
N PHE A 29 2.07 2.21 0.83
CA PHE A 29 2.51 0.82 0.97
C PHE A 29 3.47 0.44 -0.15
N ASP A 30 4.49 -0.36 0.17
CA ASP A 30 5.08 -1.27 -0.82
C ASP A 30 4.10 -2.40 -1.18
N LEU A 31 4.49 -3.29 -2.11
CA LEU A 31 3.70 -4.43 -2.55
C LEU A 31 4.29 -5.75 -2.06
N ASP A 32 5.49 -6.08 -2.54
CA ASP A 32 6.10 -7.40 -2.34
C ASP A 32 6.53 -7.51 -0.87
N TYR A 33 6.16 -8.60 -0.19
CA TYR A 33 6.37 -8.79 1.27
C TYR A 33 5.75 -7.73 2.19
N THR A 34 4.94 -6.81 1.65
CA THR A 34 4.16 -5.83 2.42
C THR A 34 2.66 -6.12 2.37
N LEU A 35 2.08 -6.18 1.17
CA LEU A 35 0.65 -6.53 1.00
C LEU A 35 0.45 -8.03 0.74
N TRP A 36 1.42 -8.68 0.09
CA TRP A 36 1.38 -10.12 -0.21
C TRP A 36 2.73 -10.82 0.05
N PRO A 37 2.75 -12.13 0.33
CA PRO A 37 3.95 -12.83 0.81
C PRO A 37 4.86 -13.38 -0.33
N PHE A 38 5.09 -12.59 -1.38
CA PHE A 38 5.92 -13.02 -2.52
C PHE A 38 6.42 -11.82 -3.34
N TYR A 39 7.45 -12.05 -4.15
CA TYR A 39 7.80 -11.14 -5.24
C TYR A 39 6.90 -11.37 -6.45
N CYS A 40 6.24 -10.32 -6.92
CA CYS A 40 5.38 -10.40 -8.10
C CYS A 40 6.16 -10.70 -9.40
N GLU A 41 7.45 -10.38 -9.46
CA GLU A 41 8.31 -10.66 -10.63
C GLU A 41 8.49 -12.17 -10.89
N CYS A 42 8.40 -12.98 -9.84
CA CYS A 42 8.52 -14.44 -9.91
C CYS A 42 7.20 -15.14 -10.28
N ARG A 43 6.16 -14.39 -10.64
CA ARG A 43 4.79 -14.89 -10.82
C ARG A 43 4.27 -14.69 -12.23
N SER A 44 3.20 -15.39 -12.57
CA SER A 44 2.46 -15.19 -13.81
C SER A 44 1.26 -14.27 -13.60
N LYS A 45 0.98 -13.38 -14.57
CA LYS A 45 -0.29 -12.61 -14.62
C LYS A 45 -1.54 -13.47 -14.54
N ARG A 46 -1.47 -14.77 -14.87
CA ARG A 46 -2.62 -15.69 -14.82
C ARG A 46 -2.93 -16.18 -13.41
N GLU A 47 -1.96 -16.15 -12.49
CA GLU A 47 -2.15 -16.58 -11.11
C GLU A 47 -3.17 -15.69 -10.37
N THR A 48 -3.88 -16.29 -9.42
CA THR A 48 -4.73 -15.56 -8.47
C THR A 48 -3.90 -15.26 -7.23
N PRO A 49 -3.51 -13.99 -7.01
CA PRO A 49 -2.72 -13.62 -5.84
C PRO A 49 -3.57 -13.70 -4.56
N SER A 50 -2.89 -13.75 -3.42
CA SER A 50 -3.49 -13.60 -2.10
C SER A 50 -2.75 -12.53 -1.31
N LEU A 51 -3.50 -11.79 -0.49
CA LEU A 51 -2.94 -10.84 0.47
C LEU A 51 -2.50 -11.55 1.75
N TYR A 52 -1.69 -10.88 2.58
CA TYR A 52 -1.60 -11.24 3.99
C TYR A 52 -2.99 -11.24 4.65
N PRO A 53 -3.27 -12.15 5.60
CA PRO A 53 -4.63 -12.35 6.14
C PRO A 53 -5.32 -11.08 6.65
N HIS A 54 -4.57 -10.14 7.20
CA HIS A 54 -5.10 -8.90 7.79
C HIS A 54 -5.10 -7.69 6.83
N ALA A 55 -4.39 -7.76 5.70
CA ALA A 55 -4.16 -6.59 4.85
C ALA A 55 -5.46 -6.03 4.28
N MET A 56 -6.40 -6.88 3.85
CA MET A 56 -7.71 -6.42 3.35
C MET A 56 -8.47 -5.63 4.43
N GLY A 57 -8.54 -6.14 5.67
CA GLY A 57 -9.22 -5.46 6.77
C GLY A 57 -8.58 -4.11 7.11
N ILE A 58 -7.24 -4.03 7.08
CA ILE A 58 -6.50 -2.78 7.31
C ILE A 58 -6.79 -1.75 6.20
N LEU A 59 -6.72 -2.15 4.92
CA LEU A 59 -7.01 -1.26 3.80
C LEU A 59 -8.45 -0.73 3.87
N LEU A 60 -9.41 -1.58 4.21
CA LEU A 60 -10.81 -1.17 4.41
C LEU A 60 -10.97 -0.20 5.59
N ALA A 61 -10.23 -0.38 6.68
CA ALA A 61 -10.27 0.51 7.83
C ALA A 61 -9.72 1.90 7.48
N LEU A 62 -8.62 1.99 6.74
CA LEU A 62 -8.07 3.25 6.24
C LEU A 62 -9.08 3.99 5.36
N LYS A 63 -9.69 3.29 4.39
CA LYS A 63 -10.76 3.88 3.55
C LYS A 63 -11.95 4.35 4.37
N HIS A 64 -12.39 3.56 5.35
CA HIS A 64 -13.51 3.92 6.23
C HIS A 64 -13.22 5.19 7.04
N LYS A 65 -11.96 5.40 7.45
CA LYS A 65 -11.53 6.60 8.18
C LYS A 65 -11.18 7.78 7.26
N GLY A 66 -11.36 7.65 5.94
CA GLY A 66 -11.06 8.71 4.98
C GLY A 66 -9.56 9.01 4.87
N ILE A 67 -8.70 8.04 5.19
CA ILE A 67 -7.26 8.14 5.02
C ILE A 67 -6.93 7.62 3.61
N ASP A 68 -6.28 8.47 2.81
CA ASP A 68 -5.89 8.09 1.46
C ASP A 68 -4.82 7.00 1.50
N ILE A 69 -4.76 6.20 0.44
CA ILE A 69 -3.81 5.10 0.31
C ILE A 69 -3.08 5.22 -1.02
N ALA A 70 -1.78 4.98 -1.04
CA ALA A 70 -0.98 4.93 -2.27
C ALA A 70 -0.03 3.74 -2.29
N ILE A 71 0.48 3.42 -3.48
CA ILE A 71 1.52 2.39 -3.68
C ILE A 71 2.82 3.06 -4.11
N ALA A 72 3.92 2.64 -3.50
CA ALA A 72 5.27 2.91 -3.97
C ALA A 72 6.05 1.58 -4.04
N SER A 73 6.17 1.00 -5.23
CA SER A 73 6.85 -0.29 -5.44
C SER A 73 7.92 -0.22 -6.53
N ARG A 74 9.04 -0.89 -6.26
CA ARG A 74 10.20 -0.97 -7.17
C ARG A 74 10.15 -2.16 -8.13
N SER A 75 9.05 -2.92 -8.13
CA SER A 75 8.89 -4.08 -9.00
C SER A 75 9.13 -3.71 -10.48
N PRO A 76 9.97 -4.48 -11.21
CA PRO A 76 10.14 -4.30 -12.65
C PRO A 76 8.90 -4.72 -13.45
N THR A 77 8.02 -5.53 -12.86
CA THR A 77 6.86 -6.12 -13.51
C THR A 77 5.56 -5.40 -13.13
N SER A 78 5.49 -4.10 -13.48
CA SER A 78 4.34 -3.24 -13.14
C SER A 78 3.00 -3.76 -13.69
N ASP A 79 3.04 -4.45 -14.81
CA ASP A 79 1.91 -5.09 -15.48
C ASP A 79 1.37 -6.31 -14.71
N ILE A 80 2.25 -7.08 -14.07
CA ILE A 80 1.86 -8.20 -13.18
C ILE A 80 1.25 -7.64 -11.89
N ALA A 81 1.91 -6.68 -11.26
CA ALA A 81 1.41 -6.03 -10.06
C ALA A 81 0.01 -5.43 -10.27
N LYS A 82 -0.20 -4.67 -11.36
CA LYS A 82 -1.52 -4.11 -11.70
C LYS A 82 -2.58 -5.18 -11.95
N ALA A 83 -2.22 -6.28 -12.62
CA ALA A 83 -3.14 -7.40 -12.81
C ALA A 83 -3.55 -8.03 -11.47
N PHE A 84 -2.64 -8.12 -10.51
CA PHE A 84 -2.91 -8.64 -9.18
C PHE A 84 -3.82 -7.72 -8.36
N LEU A 85 -3.54 -6.41 -8.35
CA LEU A 85 -4.42 -5.41 -7.70
C LEU A 85 -5.86 -5.49 -8.24
N ASN A 86 -6.00 -5.66 -9.56
CA ASN A 86 -7.31 -5.81 -10.21
C ASN A 86 -8.03 -7.09 -9.77
N LYS A 87 -7.34 -8.23 -9.76
CA LYS A 87 -7.93 -9.52 -9.32
C LYS A 87 -8.32 -9.52 -7.85
N LEU A 88 -7.57 -8.83 -7.01
CA LEU A 88 -7.86 -8.65 -5.59
C LEU A 88 -9.01 -7.66 -5.35
N GLY A 89 -9.43 -6.91 -6.37
CA GLY A 89 -10.50 -5.92 -6.25
C GLY A 89 -10.11 -4.66 -5.45
N ILE A 90 -8.81 -4.38 -5.30
CA ILE A 90 -8.30 -3.28 -4.47
C ILE A 90 -7.72 -2.11 -5.27
N THR A 91 -7.72 -2.17 -6.61
CA THR A 91 -7.16 -1.09 -7.46
C THR A 91 -7.75 0.28 -7.14
N SER A 92 -9.05 0.36 -6.87
CA SER A 92 -9.77 1.61 -6.55
C SER A 92 -9.56 2.09 -5.11
N PHE A 93 -8.71 1.40 -4.34
CA PHE A 93 -8.38 1.83 -2.98
C PHE A 93 -7.23 2.83 -2.99
N PHE A 94 -6.43 2.83 -4.06
CA PHE A 94 -5.21 3.62 -4.14
C PHE A 94 -5.43 4.89 -4.98
N VAL A 95 -5.17 6.05 -4.39
CA VAL A 95 -5.27 7.37 -5.05
C VAL A 95 -4.07 7.64 -5.96
N ALA A 96 -2.94 6.95 -5.73
CA ALA A 96 -1.74 6.98 -6.56
C ALA A 96 -1.07 5.60 -6.57
N GLN A 97 -0.50 5.20 -7.71
CA GLN A 97 0.14 3.89 -7.91
C GLN A 97 1.47 4.04 -8.64
N GLU A 98 2.55 4.26 -7.89
CA GLU A 98 3.91 4.33 -8.44
C GLU A 98 4.54 2.93 -8.39
N ILE A 99 4.53 2.23 -9.52
CA ILE A 99 5.05 0.86 -9.65
C ILE A 99 6.02 0.83 -10.84
N TYR A 100 7.31 0.94 -10.54
CA TYR A 100 8.39 0.88 -11.53
C TYR A 100 9.74 0.73 -10.84
N SER A 101 10.70 0.13 -11.52
CA SER A 101 12.08 0.06 -11.03
C SER A 101 12.73 1.44 -11.04
N SER A 102 13.43 1.76 -9.95
CA SER A 102 14.22 2.97 -9.81
C SER A 102 15.62 2.65 -9.30
N TRP A 103 16.58 3.46 -9.75
CA TRP A 103 17.94 3.51 -9.22
C TRP A 103 18.01 4.26 -7.90
N SER A 104 17.11 5.24 -7.70
CA SER A 104 16.88 5.94 -6.44
C SER A 104 16.03 5.08 -5.49
N HIS A 105 16.28 5.18 -4.19
CA HIS A 105 15.53 4.46 -3.16
C HIS A 105 14.16 5.13 -2.91
N LYS A 106 13.17 4.86 -3.78
CA LYS A 106 11.76 5.31 -3.70
C LYS A 106 11.50 6.82 -3.58
N THR A 107 12.53 7.67 -3.53
CA THR A 107 12.38 9.12 -3.51
C THR A 107 11.57 9.62 -4.70
N ASP A 108 11.83 9.10 -5.91
CA ASP A 108 11.10 9.47 -7.12
C ASP A 108 9.62 9.05 -7.05
N HIS A 109 9.32 7.89 -6.47
CA HIS A 109 7.96 7.43 -6.21
C HIS A 109 7.23 8.41 -5.30
N PHE A 110 7.86 8.80 -4.18
CA PHE A 110 7.28 9.76 -3.25
C PHE A 110 7.08 11.14 -3.87
N GLN A 111 8.01 11.63 -4.69
CA GLN A 111 7.85 12.89 -5.42
C GLN A 111 6.64 12.86 -6.36
N ARG A 112 6.42 11.76 -7.08
CA ARG A 112 5.26 11.60 -7.96
C ARG A 112 3.95 11.45 -7.18
N ILE A 113 3.96 10.70 -6.08
CA ILE A 113 2.81 10.60 -5.17
C ILE A 113 2.45 11.97 -4.61
N HIS A 114 3.44 12.74 -4.14
CA HIS A 114 3.24 14.11 -3.67
C HIS A 114 2.67 15.00 -4.77
N SER A 115 3.22 14.94 -5.99
CA SER A 115 2.73 15.73 -7.12
C SER A 115 1.30 15.39 -7.51
N THR A 116 0.91 14.11 -7.38
CA THR A 116 -0.44 13.63 -7.72
C THR A 116 -1.47 13.97 -6.64
N THR A 117 -1.09 13.86 -5.37
CA THR A 117 -2.02 13.98 -4.23
C THR A 117 -2.02 15.37 -3.57
N GLY A 118 -0.94 16.14 -3.73
CA GLY A 118 -0.70 17.39 -3.01
C GLY A 118 -0.43 17.22 -1.51
N ILE A 119 -0.37 15.98 -1.00
CA ILE A 119 -0.20 15.72 0.44
C ILE A 119 1.25 15.94 0.83
N PRO A 120 1.57 16.74 1.88
CA PRO A 120 2.95 16.94 2.33
C PRO A 120 3.58 15.65 2.88
N PHE A 121 4.90 15.47 2.71
CA PHE A 121 5.62 14.28 3.19
C PHE A 121 5.45 14.03 4.70
N ASN A 122 5.46 15.09 5.51
CA ASN A 122 5.26 14.99 6.97
C ASN A 122 3.84 14.54 7.39
N SER A 123 2.92 14.42 6.43
CA SER A 123 1.55 13.93 6.62
C SER A 123 1.36 12.52 6.02
N MET A 124 2.45 11.89 5.57
CA MET A 124 2.46 10.54 5.03
C MET A 124 2.99 9.53 6.06
N LEU A 125 2.44 8.32 6.06
CA LEU A 125 2.99 7.16 6.77
C LEU A 125 3.38 6.10 5.75
N PHE A 126 4.57 5.53 5.86
CA PHE A 126 5.10 4.57 4.89
C PHE A 126 5.37 3.20 5.51
N PHE A 127 4.92 2.15 4.83
CA PHE A 127 5.20 0.76 5.18
C PHE A 127 5.93 0.05 4.03
N ASP A 128 7.09 -0.54 4.36
CA ASP A 128 8.00 -1.24 3.46
C ASP A 128 8.74 -2.30 4.28
N ASP A 129 8.98 -3.49 3.72
CA ASP A 129 9.75 -4.54 4.38
C ASP A 129 11.27 -4.28 4.30
N GLU A 130 11.72 -3.54 3.29
CA GLU A 130 13.14 -3.26 3.04
C GLU A 130 13.60 -2.00 3.80
N ASN A 131 14.34 -2.20 4.90
CA ASN A 131 14.86 -1.12 5.75
C ASN A 131 15.66 -0.03 4.99
N ARG A 132 16.27 -0.36 3.84
CA ARG A 132 16.99 0.61 3.01
C ARG A 132 16.05 1.68 2.42
N ASN A 133 14.84 1.29 2.02
CA ASN A 133 13.84 2.21 1.50
C ASN A 133 13.33 3.14 2.62
N ILE A 134 13.15 2.60 3.84
CA ILE A 134 12.76 3.40 5.02
C ILE A 134 13.80 4.48 5.32
N GLN A 135 15.09 4.11 5.36
CA GLN A 135 16.16 5.08 5.62
C GLN A 135 16.27 6.16 4.55
N ALA A 136 15.99 5.82 3.29
CA ALA A 136 16.12 6.76 2.19
C ALA A 136 15.02 7.83 2.13
N VAL A 137 13.79 7.51 2.57
CA VAL A 137 12.68 8.48 2.56
C VAL A 137 12.61 9.36 3.82
N LEU A 138 13.43 9.06 4.83
CA LEU A 138 13.53 9.86 6.06
C LEU A 138 14.56 11.01 5.97
N ASN A 139 15.41 11.00 4.94
CA ASN A 139 16.42 12.02 4.66
C ASN A 139 15.90 13.04 3.64
#